data_AF-A0A923F515-F1
#
_entry.id   AF-A0A923F515-F1
#
_cell.length_a   1.000
_cell.length_b   1.000
_cell.length_c   1.000
_cell.angle_alpha   90.00
_cell.angle_beta   90.00
_cell.angle_gamma   90.00
#
_symmetry.space_group_name_H-M   'P 1'
#
loop_
_entity.id
_entity.type
_entity.pdbx_description
1 polymer ?
#
loop_
_entity_poly.entity_id
_entity_poly.type
_entity_poly.pdbx_seq_one_letter_code
_entity_poly.pdbx_strand_id
1 'polypeptide(L)'
;MSTIEMIVKNEPLDDIVTVFALIKATPHLDMMIRIHNRELLKEYGALENAYTRLFNAGVLANGENGLAIKGPNWAPPAYMTEKRYI
;
A
#
# COMPACT_ATOMS: atom_id res chain seq x y z
N MET A 1 18.63 4.72 -6.34
CA MET A 1 17.44 3.98 -5.87
C MET A 1 16.60 4.97 -5.08
N SER A 2 15.30 5.11 -5.37
CA SER A 2 14.44 6.05 -4.63
C SER A 2 13.88 5.41 -3.35
N THR A 3 13.49 6.20 -2.35
CA THR A 3 12.80 5.70 -1.14
C THR A 3 11.56 4.86 -1.50
N ILE A 4 10.78 5.29 -2.50
CA ILE A 4 9.60 4.55 -2.99
C ILE A 4 10.01 3.20 -3.55
N GLU A 5 11.05 3.16 -4.39
CA GLU A 5 11.55 1.92 -4.97
C GLU A 5 12.03 0.94 -3.88
N MET A 6 12.72 1.44 -2.85
CA MET A 6 13.16 0.61 -1.73
C MET A 6 11.98 0.05 -0.93
N ILE A 7 10.97 0.86 -0.62
CA ILE A 7 9.77 0.39 0.10
C ILE A 7 9.07 -0.70 -0.70
N VAL A 8 8.80 -0.46 -1.99
CA VAL A 8 8.03 -1.41 -2.82
C VAL A 8 8.78 -2.74 -3.05
N LYS A 9 10.12 -2.72 -3.02
CA LYS A 9 10.92 -3.94 -3.17
C LYS A 9 11.04 -4.78 -1.90
N ASN A 10 10.95 -4.16 -0.73
CA ASN A 10 11.33 -4.81 0.53
C ASN A 10 10.18 -4.97 1.53
N GLU A 11 9.07 -4.25 1.36
CA GLU A 11 7.94 -4.29 2.29
C GLU A 11 6.77 -5.11 1.71
N PRO A 12 5.93 -5.74 2.57
CA PRO A 12 4.81 -6.54 2.11
C PRO A 12 3.73 -5.68 1.45
N LEU A 13 2.92 -6.29 0.57
CA LEU A 13 1.88 -5.59 -0.19
C LEU A 13 0.91 -4.83 0.72
N ASP A 14 0.49 -5.41 1.83
CA ASP A 14 -0.47 -4.79 2.75
C ASP A 14 0.11 -3.51 3.40
N ASP A 15 1.41 -3.50 3.73
CA ASP A 15 2.08 -2.31 4.28
C ASP A 15 2.29 -1.22 3.22
N ILE A 16 2.55 -1.61 1.98
CA ILE A 16 2.63 -0.70 0.83
C ILE A 16 1.25 -0.05 0.61
N VAL A 17 0.18 -0.84 0.54
CA VAL A 17 -1.19 -0.34 0.30
C VAL A 17 -1.65 0.54 1.47
N THR A 18 -1.37 0.16 2.72
CA THR A 18 -1.72 0.93 3.94
C THR A 18 -1.22 2.38 3.91
N VAL A 19 -0.09 2.64 3.25
CA VAL A 19 0.52 3.97 3.18
C VAL A 19 0.19 4.67 1.87
N PHE A 20 0.42 4.00 0.73
CA PHE A 20 0.32 4.67 -0.56
C PHE A 20 -1.12 4.84 -1.05
N ALA A 21 -2.08 4.03 -0.58
CA ALA A 21 -3.51 4.25 -0.91
C ALA A 21 -4.05 5.59 -0.38
N LEU A 22 -3.39 6.18 0.61
CA LEU A 22 -3.76 7.49 1.17
C LEU A 22 -3.43 8.65 0.21
N ILE A 23 -2.50 8.44 -0.73
CA ILE A 23 -1.98 9.50 -1.61
C ILE A 23 -1.96 9.12 -3.10
N LYS A 24 -2.25 7.86 -3.45
CA LYS A 24 -2.34 7.37 -4.82
C LYS A 24 -3.64 6.60 -4.99
N ALA A 25 -4.45 7.04 -5.95
CA ALA A 25 -5.61 6.28 -6.37
C ALA A 25 -5.19 4.90 -6.90
N THR A 26 -6.07 3.91 -6.79
CA THR A 26 -5.80 2.51 -7.13
C THR A 26 -5.05 2.29 -8.46
N PRO A 27 -5.42 2.94 -9.59
CA PRO A 27 -4.69 2.75 -10.85
C PRO A 27 -3.23 3.21 -10.79
N HIS A 28 -2.96 4.31 -10.08
CA HIS A 28 -1.61 4.84 -9.92
C HIS A 28 -0.79 4.01 -8.92
N LEU A 29 -1.45 3.43 -7.92
CA LEU A 29 -0.83 2.50 -6.98
C LEU A 29 -0.43 1.18 -7.67
N ASP A 30 -1.32 0.59 -8.47
CA ASP A 30 -1.02 -0.61 -9.28
C ASP A 30 0.20 -0.35 -10.19
N MET A 31 0.19 0.75 -10.94
CA MET A 31 1.30 1.13 -11.82
C MET A 31 2.61 1.28 -11.04
N MET A 32 2.61 1.98 -9.91
CA MET A 32 3.80 2.16 -9.08
C MET A 32 4.36 0.82 -8.59
N ILE A 33 3.50 -0.08 -8.14
CA ILE A 33 3.93 -1.41 -7.67
C ILE A 33 4.54 -2.21 -8.83
N ARG A 34 3.86 -2.23 -10.00
CA ARG A 34 4.37 -2.97 -11.17
C ARG A 34 5.67 -2.41 -11.74
N ILE A 35 5.96 -1.12 -11.58
CA ILE A 35 7.24 -0.54 -12.01
C ILE A 35 8.40 -1.07 -11.15
N HIS A 36 8.19 -1.22 -9.84
CA HIS A 36 9.28 -1.52 -8.92
C HIS A 36 9.34 -2.99 -8.46
N ASN A 37 8.22 -3.70 -8.44
CA ASN A 37 8.11 -5.11 -8.02
C ASN A 37 6.86 -5.79 -8.61
N ARG A 38 6.96 -6.27 -9.87
CA ARG A 38 5.86 -6.95 -10.56
C ARG A 38 5.36 -8.21 -9.84
N GLU A 39 6.25 -8.92 -9.15
CA GLU A 39 5.90 -10.19 -8.51
C GLU A 39 4.88 -10.01 -7.38
N LEU A 40 4.81 -8.83 -6.74
CA LEU A 40 3.77 -8.53 -5.74
C LEU A 40 2.34 -8.58 -6.29
N LEU A 41 2.17 -8.30 -7.58
CA LEU A 41 0.87 -8.27 -8.27
C LEU A 41 0.79 -9.31 -9.39
N LYS A 42 1.50 -10.43 -9.21
CA LYS A 42 1.51 -11.55 -10.15
C LYS A 42 0.18 -12.29 -10.16
N GLU A 43 -0.40 -12.50 -8.98
CA GLU A 43 -1.70 -13.13 -8.84
C GLU A 43 -2.80 -12.16 -9.26
N TYR A 44 -3.75 -12.67 -10.03
CA TYR A 44 -4.93 -11.90 -10.41
C TYR A 44 -5.71 -11.50 -9.15
N GLY A 45 -6.06 -10.22 -9.02
CA GLY A 45 -6.77 -9.71 -7.86
C GLY A 45 -5.90 -9.43 -6.63
N ALA A 46 -4.57 -9.54 -6.71
CA ALA A 46 -3.69 -9.36 -5.54
C ALA A 46 -3.88 -8.00 -4.83
N LEU A 47 -4.04 -6.92 -5.62
CA LEU A 47 -4.24 -5.58 -5.08
C LEU A 47 -5.63 -5.43 -4.44
N GLU A 48 -6.67 -5.92 -5.11
CA GLU A 48 -8.05 -5.93 -4.63
C GLU A 48 -8.19 -6.74 -3.34
N ASN A 49 -7.49 -7.87 -3.26
CA ASN A 49 -7.43 -8.70 -2.06
C ASN A 49 -6.74 -7.97 -0.90
N ALA A 50 -5.65 -7.23 -1.16
CA ALA A 50 -5.00 -6.42 -0.14
C ALA A 50 -5.92 -5.31 0.38
N TYR A 51 -6.60 -4.58 -0.51
CA TYR A 51 -7.62 -3.62 -0.11
C TYR A 51 -8.71 -4.26 0.74
N THR A 52 -9.26 -5.40 0.31
CA THR A 52 -10.31 -6.12 1.03
C THR A 52 -9.88 -6.50 2.44
N ARG A 53 -8.66 -7.04 2.61
CA ARG A 53 -8.10 -7.34 3.94
C ARG A 53 -7.99 -6.09 4.80
N LEU A 54 -7.46 -5.00 4.26
CA LEU A 54 -7.23 -3.76 5.00
C LEU A 54 -8.53 -3.04 5.38
N PHE A 55 -9.55 -3.06 4.52
CA PHE A 55 -10.88 -2.53 4.84
C PHE A 55 -11.58 -3.39 5.90
N ASN A 56 -11.56 -4.72 5.75
CA ASN A 56 -12.18 -5.63 6.73
C ASN A 56 -11.50 -5.54 8.11
N ALA A 57 -10.19 -5.31 8.14
CA ALA A 57 -9.43 -5.09 9.37
C ALA A 57 -9.62 -3.68 9.96
N GLY A 58 -10.33 -2.78 9.27
CA GLY A 58 -10.49 -1.38 9.69
C GLY A 58 -9.19 -0.56 9.64
N VAL A 59 -8.16 -1.05 8.94
CA VAL A 59 -6.90 -0.31 8.74
C VAL A 59 -7.11 0.82 7.74
N LEU A 60 -7.86 0.56 6.67
CA LEU A 60 -8.27 1.57 5.69
C LEU A 60 -9.78 1.78 5.76
N ALA A 61 -10.23 2.95 5.32
CA ALA A 61 -11.63 3.29 5.09
C ALA A 61 -11.80 4.04 3.76
N ASN A 62 -13.00 3.99 3.18
CA ASN A 62 -13.26 4.61 1.87
C ASN A 62 -13.03 6.13 1.95
N GLY A 63 -12.18 6.64 1.08
CA GLY A 63 -11.99 8.07 0.88
C GLY A 63 -12.67 8.56 -0.39
N GLU A 64 -12.30 9.76 -0.80
CA GLU A 64 -12.80 10.39 -2.02
C GLU A 64 -11.83 10.18 -3.19
N ASN A 65 -12.32 10.32 -4.42
CA ASN A 65 -11.50 10.30 -5.64
C ASN A 65 -10.62 9.03 -5.81
N GLY A 66 -11.10 7.88 -5.31
CA GLY A 66 -10.37 6.62 -5.38
C GLY A 66 -9.18 6.51 -4.42
N LEU A 67 -9.06 7.43 -3.46
CA LEU A 67 -8.13 7.33 -2.34
C LEU A 67 -8.78 6.58 -1.17
N ALA A 68 -7.94 5.98 -0.34
CA ALA A 68 -8.33 5.54 0.99
C ALA A 68 -8.05 6.64 2.02
N ILE A 69 -8.73 6.56 3.15
CA ILE A 69 -8.39 7.30 4.37
C ILE A 69 -7.97 6.30 5.47
N LYS A 70 -7.36 6.83 6.53
CA LYS A 70 -7.02 6.03 7.71
C LYS A 70 -8.30 5.51 8.36
N GLY A 71 -8.39 4.20 8.52
CA GLY A 71 -9.46 3.56 9.28
C GLY A 71 -9.22 3.62 10.80
N PRO A 72 -10.18 3.15 11.61
CA PRO A 72 -10.08 3.17 13.08
C PRO A 72 -8.89 2.37 13.64
N ASN A 73 -8.43 1.34 12.92
CA ASN A 73 -7.32 0.48 13.32
C ASN A 73 -6.02 0.81 12.57
N TRP A 74 -5.95 1.98 11.93
CA TRP A 74 -4.75 2.36 11.19
C TRP A 74 -3.58 2.57 12.15
N ALA A 75 -2.46 1.91 11.86
CA ALA A 75 -1.18 2.10 12.52
C ALA A 75 -0.07 2.23 11.46
N PRO A 76 1.00 3.01 11.73
CA PRO A 76 2.11 3.11 10.81
C PRO A 76 2.84 1.75 10.71
N PRO A 77 3.18 1.28 9.49
CA PRO A 77 4.02 0.10 9.32
C PRO A 77 5.39 0.25 10.00
N ALA A 78 6.00 -0.88 10.37
CA ALA A 78 7.25 -0.92 11.13
C ALA A 78 8.40 -0.14 10.45
N TYR A 79 8.50 -0.18 9.12
CA TYR A 79 9.55 0.55 8.41
C TYR A 79 9.46 2.08 8.57
N MET A 80 8.26 2.62 8.83
CA MET A 80 8.07 4.05 9.08
C MET A 80 8.51 4.44 10.48
N THR A 81 8.24 3.60 11.48
CA THR A 81 8.62 3.86 12.88
C THR A 81 10.13 3.68 13.08
N GLU A 82 10.71 2.69 12.41
CA GLU A 82 12.15 2.40 12.42
C GLU A 82 12.96 3.32 11.50
N LYS A 83 12.31 4.14 10.66
CA LYS A 83 12.95 5.03 9.68
C LYS A 83 13.93 4.30 8.74
N ARG A 84 13.60 3.08 8.31
CA ARG A 84 14.51 2.22 7.49
C ARG A 84 14.98 2.85 6.17
N TYR A 85 14.21 3.77 5.62
CA TYR A 85 14.40 4.32 4.28
C TYR A 85 14.55 5.86 4.24
N ILE A 86 14.92 6.44 5.39
CA ILE A 86 15.15 7.88 5.59
C ILE A 86 16.64 8.11 5.84
#